data_AF-A0A0E0M317-F1
#
_entry.id   AF-A0A0E0M317-F1
#
_cell.length_a   1.000
_cell.length_b   1.000
_cell.length_c   1.000
_cell.angle_alpha   90.00
_cell.angle_beta   90.00
_cell.angle_gamma   90.00
#
_symmetry.space_group_name_H-M   'P 1'
#
loop_
_entity.id
_entity.type
_entity.pdbx_description
1 polymer ?
#
loop_
_entity_poly.entity_id
_entity_poly.type
_entity_poly.pdbx_seq_one_letter_code
_entity_poly.pdbx_strand_id
1 'polypeptide(L)'
;MLDCKEIVQLNIPCLLKRLHSLCVHGCQMLKVVESYAPNIATFHFSGHVHAVRMLGLLQVKDLEMSCLDRSSILCYALTNLLSIAPNIEKLGISSRAKIRDIYIPQGHMGHPWTLGDPEQLRQVPEHRHVNLKKFEVVSFCYAKSLVELTCHILETASSLNHVKLDNCGFAKFCASGSGRCCPHYTEQIMEACNAALGIRTYIMGKVPPTVKFNLIEPCSRYRAPVQ
;
A
#
# COMPACT_ATOMS: atom_id res chain seq x y z
N MET A 1 -15.65 -20.38 -7.34
CA MET A 1 -14.42 -20.08 -6.59
C MET A 1 -14.22 -21.22 -5.61
N LEU A 2 -13.13 -21.99 -5.75
CA LEU A 2 -12.74 -22.96 -4.73
C LEU A 2 -12.41 -22.19 -3.45
N ASP A 3 -12.87 -22.70 -2.30
CA ASP A 3 -12.64 -22.08 -1.00
C ASP A 3 -11.15 -22.23 -0.65
N CYS A 4 -10.31 -21.25 -1.01
CA CYS A 4 -8.86 -21.27 -0.82
C CYS A 4 -8.42 -21.12 0.64
N LYS A 5 -9.29 -21.42 1.61
CA LYS A 5 -9.04 -21.21 3.05
C LYS A 5 -7.97 -22.15 3.59
N GLU A 6 -7.85 -23.36 3.05
CA GLU A 6 -6.95 -24.41 3.55
C GLU A 6 -5.56 -24.39 2.90
N ILE A 7 -5.35 -23.56 1.87
CA ILE A 7 -4.06 -23.50 1.17
C ILE A 7 -3.03 -22.84 2.08
N VAL A 8 -2.08 -23.62 2.58
CA VAL A 8 -0.99 -23.14 3.45
C VAL A 8 0.22 -22.67 2.64
N GLN A 9 0.50 -23.30 1.51
CA GLN A 9 1.63 -22.96 0.63
C GLN A 9 1.20 -23.00 -0.82
N LEU A 10 1.63 -21.99 -1.58
CA LEU A 10 1.46 -21.92 -3.03
C LEU A 10 2.83 -21.94 -3.70
N ASN A 11 3.11 -22.97 -4.49
CA ASN A 11 4.35 -23.08 -5.28
C ASN A 11 4.01 -23.07 -6.77
N ILE A 12 4.55 -22.09 -7.49
CA ILE A 12 4.38 -21.93 -8.93
C ILE A 12 5.64 -22.45 -9.64
N PRO A 13 5.58 -23.61 -10.32
CA PRO A 13 6.77 -24.24 -10.90
C PRO A 13 7.27 -23.52 -12.16
N CYS A 14 8.57 -23.69 -12.45
CA CYS A 14 9.25 -23.09 -13.61
C CYS A 14 8.74 -23.59 -14.98
N LEU A 15 7.98 -24.69 -14.99
CA LEU A 15 7.37 -25.25 -16.20
C LEU A 15 6.25 -24.36 -16.75
N LEU A 16 5.68 -23.45 -15.94
CA LEU A 16 4.61 -22.55 -16.35
C LEU A 16 5.14 -21.35 -17.16
N LYS A 17 5.71 -21.64 -18.34
CA LYS A 17 6.31 -20.63 -19.25
C LYS A 17 5.31 -19.63 -19.81
N ARG A 18 4.01 -19.93 -19.77
CA ARG A 18 2.94 -19.04 -20.27
C ARG A 18 2.27 -18.22 -19.16
N LEU A 19 2.61 -18.45 -17.89
CA LEU A 19 2.04 -17.71 -16.78
C LEU A 19 2.65 -16.31 -16.73
N HIS A 20 1.83 -15.31 -17.03
CA HIS A 20 2.24 -13.89 -17.04
C HIS A 20 1.75 -13.12 -15.82
N SER A 21 0.58 -13.49 -15.29
CA SER A 21 -0.05 -12.83 -14.14
C SER A 21 -0.48 -13.86 -13.12
N LEU A 22 -0.20 -13.57 -11.84
CA LEU A 22 -0.62 -14.37 -10.71
C LEU A 22 -1.38 -13.49 -9.71
N CYS A 23 -2.62 -13.89 -9.42
CA CYS A 23 -3.50 -13.19 -8.50
C CYS A 23 -3.85 -14.12 -7.33
N VAL A 24 -3.49 -13.73 -6.11
CA VAL A 24 -3.71 -14.51 -4.88
C VAL A 24 -4.62 -13.72 -3.95
N HIS A 25 -5.85 -14.20 -3.77
CA HIS A 25 -6.87 -13.53 -2.98
C HIS A 25 -7.52 -14.47 -1.96
N GLY A 26 -7.76 -13.98 -0.75
CA GLY A 26 -8.65 -14.63 0.21
C GLY A 26 -8.14 -15.95 0.80
N CYS A 27 -6.83 -16.20 0.74
CA CYS A 27 -6.21 -17.40 1.31
C CYS A 27 -5.85 -17.13 2.78
N GLN A 28 -6.68 -17.59 3.72
CA GLN A 28 -6.54 -17.28 5.16
C GLN A 28 -5.40 -18.02 5.84
N MET A 29 -5.15 -19.29 5.46
CA MET A 29 -4.10 -20.12 6.06
C MET A 29 -2.77 -20.04 5.31
N LEU A 30 -2.69 -19.26 4.24
CA LEU A 30 -1.51 -19.14 3.41
C LEU A 30 -0.37 -18.52 4.20
N LYS A 31 0.79 -19.17 4.20
CA LYS A 31 2.02 -18.74 4.87
C LYS A 31 3.16 -18.47 3.90
N VAL A 32 3.14 -19.12 2.74
CA VAL A 32 4.24 -19.03 1.76
C VAL A 32 3.68 -18.99 0.35
N VAL A 33 4.18 -18.03 -0.45
CA VAL A 33 4.04 -18.00 -1.90
C VAL A 33 5.43 -18.02 -2.52
N GLU A 34 5.72 -19.04 -3.32
CA GLU A 34 6.96 -19.14 -4.09
C GLU A 34 6.62 -19.25 -5.57
N SER A 35 7.33 -18.50 -6.40
CA SER A 35 7.18 -18.62 -7.85
C SER A 35 8.52 -18.72 -8.55
N TYR A 36 8.62 -19.69 -9.45
CA TYR A 36 9.75 -19.91 -10.34
C TYR A 36 9.34 -19.78 -11.82
N ALA A 37 8.11 -19.33 -12.09
CA ALA A 37 7.63 -19.12 -13.45
C ALA A 37 8.49 -18.05 -14.17
N PRO A 38 9.10 -18.36 -15.32
CA PRO A 38 10.13 -17.50 -15.92
C PRO A 38 9.59 -16.20 -16.53
N ASN A 39 8.30 -16.19 -16.90
CA ASN A 39 7.66 -15.10 -17.63
C ASN A 39 6.56 -14.39 -16.81
N ILE A 40 6.53 -14.60 -15.49
CA ILE A 40 5.63 -13.86 -14.61
C ILE A 40 6.05 -12.39 -14.59
N ALA A 41 5.13 -11.49 -14.90
CA ALA A 41 5.37 -10.05 -14.93
C ALA A 41 4.50 -9.31 -13.91
N THR A 42 3.32 -9.85 -13.60
CA THR A 42 2.37 -9.24 -12.66
C THR A 42 2.08 -10.16 -11.50
N PHE A 43 2.15 -9.63 -10.28
CA PHE A 43 1.74 -10.33 -9.07
C PHE A 43 0.82 -9.44 -8.25
N HIS A 44 -0.40 -9.92 -8.02
CA HIS A 44 -1.35 -9.28 -7.13
C HIS A 44 -1.58 -10.18 -5.92
N PHE A 45 -1.23 -9.68 -4.74
CA PHE A 45 -1.53 -10.33 -3.47
C PHE A 45 -2.56 -9.55 -2.65
N SER A 46 -3.46 -10.30 -2.00
CA SER A 46 -4.64 -9.72 -1.39
C SER A 46 -5.05 -10.49 -0.14
N GLY A 47 -4.57 -10.06 1.02
CA GLY A 47 -4.68 -10.77 2.30
C GLY A 47 -3.80 -10.15 3.40
N HIS A 48 -3.49 -10.93 4.44
CA HIS A 48 -2.59 -10.51 5.53
C HIS A 48 -1.12 -10.58 5.08
N VAL A 49 -0.61 -9.52 4.45
CA VAL A 49 0.74 -9.49 3.84
C VAL A 49 1.87 -9.89 4.79
N HIS A 50 1.78 -9.51 6.06
CA HIS A 50 2.79 -9.82 7.08
C HIS A 50 2.79 -11.31 7.50
N ALA A 51 1.70 -12.04 7.26
CA ALA A 51 1.60 -13.45 7.56
C ALA A 51 2.13 -14.34 6.43
N VAL A 52 2.47 -13.75 5.27
CA VAL A 52 2.89 -14.46 4.07
C VAL A 52 4.31 -14.11 3.67
N ARG A 53 5.16 -15.14 3.59
CA ARG A 53 6.48 -15.03 2.97
C ARG A 53 6.33 -15.15 1.45
N MET A 54 6.84 -14.16 0.72
CA MET A 54 6.80 -14.13 -0.74
C MET A 54 8.22 -14.29 -1.28
N LEU A 55 8.44 -15.29 -2.14
CA LEU A 55 9.76 -15.66 -2.64
C LEU A 55 9.73 -15.92 -4.15
N GLY A 56 10.88 -15.73 -4.80
CA GLY A 56 11.06 -16.05 -6.22
C GLY A 56 10.41 -15.06 -7.20
N LEU A 57 9.91 -13.91 -6.75
CA LEU A 57 9.26 -12.91 -7.61
C LEU A 57 10.26 -12.00 -8.36
N LEU A 58 11.42 -12.54 -8.73
CA LEU A 58 12.52 -11.80 -9.38
C LEU A 58 12.13 -11.21 -10.75
N GLN A 59 11.22 -11.87 -11.46
CA GLN A 59 10.76 -11.47 -12.80
C GLN A 59 9.61 -10.47 -12.76
N VAL A 60 8.99 -10.27 -11.59
CA VAL A 60 7.81 -9.42 -11.43
C VAL A 60 8.18 -7.95 -11.64
N LYS A 61 7.40 -7.30 -12.49
CA LYS A 61 7.50 -5.87 -12.83
C LYS A 61 6.36 -5.05 -12.25
N ASP A 62 5.16 -5.63 -12.12
CA ASP A 62 4.00 -4.99 -11.50
C ASP A 62 3.59 -5.79 -10.26
N LEU A 63 3.82 -5.21 -9.09
CA LEU A 63 3.43 -5.78 -7.79
C LEU A 63 2.28 -4.95 -7.22
N GLU A 64 1.15 -5.59 -7.00
CA GLU A 64 0.02 -4.99 -6.29
C GLU A 64 -0.24 -5.75 -4.99
N MET A 65 -0.31 -5.03 -3.88
CA MET A 65 -0.62 -5.59 -2.57
C MET A 65 -1.84 -4.91 -1.97
N SER A 66 -2.77 -5.73 -1.46
CA SER A 66 -3.98 -5.24 -0.80
C SER A 66 -4.25 -5.92 0.55
N CYS A 67 -4.34 -5.14 1.64
CA CYS A 67 -4.56 -5.64 3.01
C CYS A 67 -5.78 -4.97 3.67
N LEU A 68 -6.30 -5.59 4.74
CA LEU A 68 -7.30 -5.00 5.64
C LEU A 68 -6.66 -4.14 6.73
N ASP A 69 -5.44 -4.50 7.15
CA ASP A 69 -4.65 -3.78 8.15
C ASP A 69 -3.81 -2.68 7.47
N ARG A 70 -4.22 -1.43 7.73
CA ARG A 70 -3.71 -0.21 7.10
C ARG A 70 -2.26 0.10 7.47
N SER A 71 -1.84 -0.13 8.71
CA SER A 71 -0.50 0.26 9.16
C SER A 71 0.53 -0.80 8.81
N SER A 72 0.15 -2.08 8.88
CA SER A 72 1.08 -3.19 8.62
C SER A 72 1.59 -3.25 7.18
N ILE A 73 0.77 -2.90 6.18
CA ILE A 73 1.15 -3.04 4.77
C ILE A 73 2.17 -1.99 4.29
N LEU A 74 2.12 -0.76 4.82
CA LEU A 74 3.09 0.28 4.48
C LEU A 74 4.47 -0.03 5.07
N CYS A 75 4.51 -0.50 6.33
CA CYS A 75 5.74 -0.95 6.97
C CYS A 75 6.31 -2.21 6.32
N TYR A 76 5.45 -3.15 5.95
CA TYR A 76 5.86 -4.34 5.20
C TYR A 76 6.51 -3.95 3.87
N ALA A 77 5.89 -3.02 3.12
CA ALA A 77 6.46 -2.53 1.86
C ALA A 77 7.83 -1.88 2.08
N LEU A 78 7.93 -0.96 3.06
CA LEU A 78 9.19 -0.29 3.42
C LEU A 78 10.36 -1.26 3.67
N THR A 79 10.09 -2.42 4.28
CA THR A 79 11.12 -3.35 4.73
C THR A 79 11.36 -4.52 3.78
N ASN A 80 10.37 -4.89 2.97
CA ASN A 80 10.42 -6.13 2.17
C ASN A 80 10.34 -5.92 0.65
N LEU A 81 10.12 -4.70 0.15
CA LEU A 81 9.96 -4.50 -1.30
C LEU A 81 11.11 -5.08 -2.13
N LEU A 82 12.34 -4.90 -1.66
CA LEU A 82 13.56 -5.33 -2.36
C LEU A 82 13.81 -6.83 -2.25
N SER A 83 13.41 -7.44 -1.12
CA SER A 83 13.56 -8.89 -0.93
C SER A 83 12.51 -9.66 -1.74
N ILE A 84 11.33 -9.08 -1.94
CA ILE A 84 10.23 -9.72 -2.64
C ILE A 84 10.41 -9.59 -4.16
N ALA A 85 10.52 -8.37 -4.67
CA ALA A 85 10.50 -8.09 -6.11
C ALA A 85 11.55 -7.01 -6.48
N PRO A 86 12.84 -7.37 -6.60
CA PRO A 86 13.92 -6.41 -6.82
C PRO A 86 13.85 -5.67 -8.17
N ASN A 87 13.20 -6.26 -9.18
CA ASN A 87 13.08 -5.68 -10.53
C ASN A 87 11.75 -4.97 -10.80
N ILE A 88 11.02 -4.64 -9.74
CA ILE A 88 9.73 -3.97 -9.82
C ILE A 88 9.82 -2.64 -10.58
N GLU A 89 8.89 -2.44 -11.52
CA GLU A 89 8.72 -1.19 -12.27
C GLU A 89 7.49 -0.41 -11.80
N LYS A 90 6.48 -1.11 -11.26
CA LYS A 90 5.27 -0.53 -10.69
C LYS A 90 4.93 -1.20 -9.36
N LEU A 91 4.73 -0.35 -8.34
CA LEU A 91 4.25 -0.75 -7.02
C LEU A 91 2.87 -0.13 -6.77
N GLY A 92 1.88 -1.00 -6.58
CA GLY A 92 0.56 -0.63 -6.09
C GLY A 92 0.34 -1.13 -4.66
N ILE A 93 -0.08 -0.24 -3.77
CA ILE A 93 -0.51 -0.60 -2.41
C ILE A 93 -1.94 -0.10 -2.22
N SER A 94 -2.84 -0.98 -1.80
CA SER A 94 -4.20 -0.58 -1.45
C SER A 94 -4.64 -1.13 -0.09
N SER A 95 -5.50 -0.38 0.58
CA SER A 95 -6.21 -0.86 1.76
C SER A 95 -7.67 -1.13 1.39
N ARG A 96 -8.15 -2.34 1.65
CA ARG A 96 -9.57 -2.70 1.47
C ARG A 96 -10.31 -2.44 2.77
N ALA A 97 -10.64 -1.20 3.10
CA ALA A 97 -11.52 -0.95 4.23
C ALA A 97 -12.91 -1.55 3.95
N LYS A 98 -13.30 -2.61 4.69
CA LYS A 98 -14.71 -3.01 4.77
C LYS A 98 -15.40 -2.03 5.72
N ILE A 99 -16.45 -1.39 5.23
CA ILE A 99 -17.29 -0.41 5.95
C ILE A 99 -17.77 -0.94 7.32
N ARG A 100 -17.92 -2.27 7.46
CA ARG A 100 -18.46 -2.93 8.65
C ARG A 100 -17.43 -3.29 9.74
N ASP A 101 -16.13 -3.30 9.40
CA ASP A 101 -15.06 -3.68 10.35
C ASP A 101 -14.45 -2.45 11.06
N ILE A 102 -15.04 -1.27 10.90
CA ILE A 102 -14.61 -0.01 11.52
C ILE A 102 -15.31 0.15 12.88
N TYR A 103 -15.19 -0.84 13.77
CA TYR A 103 -15.37 -0.60 15.20
C TYR A 103 -14.02 -0.09 15.70
N ILE A 104 -13.87 1.24 15.79
CA ILE A 104 -12.73 1.85 16.48
C ILE A 104 -13.13 1.87 17.96
N PRO A 105 -12.44 1.14 18.86
CA PRO A 105 -12.61 1.39 20.28
C PRO A 105 -12.27 2.86 20.52
N GLN A 106 -13.23 3.63 21.00
CA GLN A 106 -12.99 5.02 21.40
C GLN A 106 -11.76 5.05 22.31
N GLY A 107 -10.74 5.82 21.92
CA GLY A 107 -9.53 6.00 22.73
C GLY A 107 -8.33 5.09 22.41
N HIS A 108 -8.36 4.21 21.42
CA HIS A 108 -7.15 3.47 21.02
C HIS A 108 -6.25 4.28 20.06
N MET A 109 -5.64 5.35 20.58
CA MET A 109 -4.27 5.72 20.21
C MET A 109 -3.34 4.61 20.71
N GLY A 110 -3.41 3.43 20.10
CA GLY A 110 -2.78 2.25 20.67
C GLY A 110 -2.56 1.18 19.62
N HIS A 111 -1.61 1.42 18.73
CA HIS A 111 -0.27 0.91 19.04
C HIS A 111 0.71 2.07 18.94
N PRO A 112 1.44 2.41 20.02
CA PRO A 112 2.73 3.04 19.87
C PRO A 112 3.59 2.00 19.16
N TRP A 113 3.79 2.17 17.86
CA TRP A 113 5.07 1.75 17.32
C TRP A 113 5.99 2.93 17.59
N THR A 114 6.64 2.86 18.76
CA THR A 114 8.06 3.15 18.80
C THR A 114 8.64 2.46 17.58
N LEU A 115 9.24 3.23 16.67
CA LEU A 115 10.31 2.72 15.82
C LEU A 115 11.05 1.66 16.66
N GLY A 116 10.91 0.39 16.31
CA GLY A 116 11.66 -0.67 16.97
C GLY A 116 13.11 -0.38 16.65
N ASP A 117 13.81 0.26 17.57
CA ASP A 117 15.17 0.78 17.48
C ASP A 117 15.55 1.57 16.21
N PRO A 118 16.27 2.69 16.34
CA PRO A 118 17.03 3.27 15.22
C PRO A 118 17.88 2.23 14.46
N GLU A 119 18.23 1.11 15.11
CA GLU A 119 18.97 -0.01 14.54
C GLU A 119 18.24 -0.75 13.41
N GLN A 120 16.90 -0.84 13.37
CA GLN A 120 16.19 -1.48 12.24
C GLN A 120 16.04 -0.56 11.03
N LEU A 121 15.94 0.75 11.24
CA LEU A 121 16.04 1.74 10.15
C LEU A 121 17.48 1.85 9.60
N ARG A 122 18.48 1.67 10.47
CA ARG A 122 19.89 1.52 10.09
C ARG A 122 20.19 0.21 9.36
N GLN A 123 19.27 -0.75 9.41
CA GLN A 123 19.30 -2.00 8.66
C GLN A 123 18.39 -2.00 7.42
N VAL A 124 17.71 -0.88 7.08
CA VAL A 124 17.11 -0.76 5.75
C VAL A 124 18.29 -0.71 4.80
N PRO A 125 18.55 -1.79 4.06
CA PRO A 125 19.79 -1.86 3.34
C PRO A 125 19.70 -0.85 2.19
N GLU A 126 20.83 -0.24 1.82
CA GLU A 126 20.97 0.80 0.79
C GLU A 126 20.55 0.36 -0.63
N HIS A 127 19.76 -0.70 -0.76
CA HIS A 127 19.29 -1.18 -2.03
C HIS A 127 18.38 -0.12 -2.67
N ARG A 128 18.80 0.33 -3.84
CA ARG A 128 18.07 1.30 -4.63
C ARG A 128 16.99 0.60 -5.43
N HIS A 129 15.82 1.22 -5.53
CA HIS A 129 14.75 0.79 -6.43
C HIS A 129 15.02 1.29 -7.85
N VAL A 130 16.11 0.83 -8.46
CA VAL A 130 16.63 1.37 -9.73
C VAL A 130 15.64 1.27 -10.90
N ASN A 131 14.72 0.32 -10.86
CA ASN A 131 13.75 0.08 -11.93
C ASN A 131 12.36 0.64 -11.64
N LEU A 132 12.08 1.08 -10.41
CA LEU A 132 10.75 1.53 -10.02
C LEU A 132 10.42 2.85 -10.72
N LYS A 133 9.37 2.81 -11.55
CA LYS A 133 8.89 3.94 -12.36
C LYS A 133 7.60 4.52 -11.80
N LYS A 134 6.74 3.69 -11.23
CA LYS A 134 5.40 4.08 -10.76
C LYS A 134 5.16 3.60 -9.34
N PHE A 135 4.75 4.51 -8.47
CA PHE A 135 4.34 4.22 -7.10
C PHE A 135 2.91 4.72 -6.88
N GLU A 136 2.01 3.82 -6.52
CA GLU A 136 0.60 4.13 -6.30
C GLU A 136 0.13 3.61 -4.96
N VAL A 137 -0.44 4.48 -4.15
CA VAL A 137 -1.08 4.13 -2.88
C VAL A 137 -2.55 4.55 -2.96
N VAL A 138 -3.47 3.62 -2.69
CA VAL A 138 -4.92 3.85 -2.87
C VAL A 138 -5.70 3.46 -1.61
N SER A 139 -6.67 4.29 -1.23
CA SER A 139 -7.56 4.09 -0.08
C SER A 139 -6.85 4.10 1.28
N PHE A 140 -5.89 5.01 1.48
CA PHE A 140 -5.17 5.18 2.76
C PHE A 140 -5.41 6.54 3.40
N CYS A 141 -5.59 6.55 4.72
CA CYS A 141 -5.83 7.76 5.53
C CYS A 141 -4.77 7.98 6.63
N TYR A 142 -3.74 7.14 6.75
CA TYR A 142 -2.73 7.27 7.81
C TYR A 142 -1.54 8.11 7.33
N ALA A 143 -1.33 9.27 7.96
CA ALA A 143 -0.38 10.27 7.45
C ALA A 143 1.09 9.85 7.59
N LYS A 144 1.51 9.35 8.77
CA LYS A 144 2.93 9.20 9.11
C LYS A 144 3.64 8.14 8.25
N SER A 145 3.19 6.89 8.30
CA SER A 145 3.82 5.79 7.54
C SER A 145 3.72 5.98 6.02
N LEU A 146 2.67 6.65 5.55
CA LEU A 146 2.53 7.00 4.14
C LEU A 146 3.58 8.04 3.73
N VAL A 147 3.79 9.08 4.56
CA VAL A 147 4.83 10.09 4.33
C VAL A 147 6.22 9.44 4.38
N GLU A 148 6.50 8.58 5.36
CA GLU A 148 7.78 7.88 5.48
C GLU A 148 8.08 6.99 4.27
N LEU A 149 7.15 6.12 3.87
CA LEU A 149 7.29 5.28 2.67
C LEU A 149 7.46 6.14 1.42
N THR A 150 6.66 7.18 1.25
CA THR A 150 6.76 8.03 0.07
C THR A 150 8.10 8.76 0.01
N CYS A 151 8.60 9.30 1.14
CA CYS A 151 9.93 9.92 1.20
C CYS A 151 11.01 8.89 0.81
N HIS A 152 10.97 7.70 1.39
CA HIS A 152 11.93 6.65 1.10
C HIS A 152 11.93 6.28 -0.39
N ILE A 153 10.77 6.13 -1.02
CA ILE A 153 10.65 5.85 -2.45
C ILE A 153 11.20 7.01 -3.30
N LEU A 154 10.88 8.26 -2.95
CA LEU A 154 11.42 9.44 -3.65
C LEU A 154 12.96 9.51 -3.56
N GLU A 155 13.53 9.10 -2.42
CA GLU A 155 14.98 9.10 -2.18
C GLU A 155 15.71 7.93 -2.84
N THR A 156 15.07 6.76 -2.96
CA THR A 156 15.73 5.52 -3.39
C THR A 156 15.39 5.06 -4.81
N ALA A 157 14.32 5.58 -5.42
CA ALA A 157 13.88 5.21 -6.77
C ALA A 157 14.27 6.26 -7.81
N SER A 158 15.47 6.14 -8.38
CA SER A 158 15.99 7.11 -9.37
C SER A 158 15.22 7.14 -10.70
N SER A 159 14.54 6.05 -11.06
CA SER A 159 13.76 5.93 -12.30
C SER A 159 12.29 6.32 -12.15
N LEU A 160 11.91 6.79 -10.95
CA LEU A 160 10.53 7.13 -10.64
C LEU A 160 10.08 8.29 -11.53
N ASN A 161 8.92 8.13 -12.14
CA ASN A 161 8.31 9.16 -13.00
C ASN A 161 6.83 9.39 -12.67
N HIS A 162 6.22 8.52 -11.86
CA HIS A 162 4.84 8.69 -11.43
C HIS A 162 4.66 8.32 -9.97
N VAL A 163 4.02 9.22 -9.23
CA VAL A 163 3.55 8.97 -7.87
C VAL A 163 2.08 9.33 -7.81
N LYS A 164 1.24 8.40 -7.35
CA LYS A 164 -0.17 8.63 -7.11
C LYS A 164 -0.50 8.27 -5.66
N LEU A 165 -0.97 9.25 -4.91
CA LEU A 165 -1.47 9.04 -3.56
C LEU A 165 -2.97 9.33 -3.55
N ASP A 166 -3.77 8.28 -3.40
CA ASP A 166 -5.22 8.34 -3.35
C ASP A 166 -5.72 8.07 -1.94
N ASN A 167 -6.16 9.15 -1.30
CA ASN A 167 -6.69 9.19 0.06
C ASN A 167 -8.23 9.21 0.06
N CYS A 168 -8.86 8.93 -1.08
CA CYS A 168 -10.30 9.06 -1.33
C CYS A 168 -11.05 7.72 -1.18
N GLY A 169 -10.43 6.69 -0.61
CA GLY A 169 -11.05 5.37 -0.42
C GLY A 169 -12.42 5.41 0.29
N PHE A 170 -12.61 6.40 1.15
CA PHE A 170 -13.87 6.69 1.87
C PHE A 170 -14.76 7.74 1.19
N ALA A 171 -14.25 8.49 0.22
CA ALA A 171 -14.98 9.56 -0.45
C ALA A 171 -15.65 9.11 -1.76
N LYS A 172 -15.57 7.83 -2.14
CA LYS A 172 -16.48 7.23 -3.15
C LYS A 172 -17.97 7.43 -2.80
N PHE A 173 -18.31 7.70 -1.55
CA PHE A 173 -19.69 8.02 -1.16
C PHE A 173 -20.14 9.46 -1.52
N CYS A 174 -19.21 10.35 -1.91
CA CYS A 174 -19.56 11.65 -2.48
C CYS A 174 -19.95 11.54 -3.97
N ALA A 175 -19.69 10.40 -4.62
CA ALA A 175 -19.91 10.20 -6.06
C ALA A 175 -21.38 9.90 -6.43
N SER A 176 -22.28 9.71 -5.46
CA SER A 176 -23.68 9.33 -5.72
C SER A 176 -24.55 10.47 -6.29
N GLY A 177 -23.98 11.55 -6.84
CA GLY A 177 -24.72 12.68 -7.42
C GLY A 177 -25.61 13.46 -6.44
N SER A 178 -25.69 13.04 -5.18
CA SER A 178 -26.60 13.58 -4.16
C SER A 178 -26.06 14.87 -3.51
N GLY A 179 -24.82 15.27 -3.83
CA GLY A 179 -24.18 16.46 -3.27
C GLY A 179 -23.87 16.41 -1.77
N ARG A 180 -24.15 15.28 -1.10
CA ARG A 180 -23.97 15.10 0.35
C ARG A 180 -22.81 14.16 0.64
N CYS A 181 -21.85 14.62 1.44
CA CYS A 181 -20.86 13.74 2.06
C CYS A 181 -21.59 12.87 3.10
N CYS A 182 -21.34 11.55 3.14
CA CYS A 182 -21.93 10.71 4.18
C CYS A 182 -21.47 11.17 5.57
N PRO A 183 -22.37 11.65 6.45
CA PRO A 183 -21.99 12.21 7.74
C PRO A 183 -21.60 11.13 8.78
N HIS A 184 -21.72 9.85 8.45
CA HIS A 184 -21.52 8.74 9.38
C HIS A 184 -20.06 8.41 9.72
N TYR A 185 -19.08 9.08 9.10
CA TYR A 185 -17.65 8.75 9.22
C TYR A 185 -16.78 10.00 9.47
N THR A 186 -17.16 10.82 10.45
CA THR A 186 -16.47 12.10 10.73
C THR A 186 -14.98 11.92 11.06
N GLU A 187 -14.64 10.91 11.86
CA GLU A 187 -13.26 10.61 12.24
C GLU A 187 -12.40 10.17 11.05
N GLN A 188 -12.90 9.28 10.20
CA GLN A 188 -12.16 8.76 9.05
C GLN A 188 -11.97 9.84 7.98
N ILE A 189 -12.96 10.73 7.83
CA ILE A 189 -12.83 11.90 6.95
C ILE A 189 -11.79 12.87 7.53
N MET A 190 -11.78 13.12 8.84
CA MET A 190 -10.74 13.93 9.48
C MET A 190 -9.36 13.31 9.32
N GLU A 191 -9.22 12.00 9.49
CA GLU A 191 -7.98 11.27 9.29
C GLU A 191 -7.47 11.42 7.85
N ALA A 192 -8.38 11.25 6.87
CA ALA A 192 -8.07 11.48 5.47
C ALA A 192 -7.67 12.94 5.20
N CYS A 193 -8.38 13.93 5.72
CA CYS A 193 -8.00 15.34 5.59
C CYS A 193 -6.61 15.62 6.20
N ASN A 194 -6.33 15.07 7.38
CA ASN A 194 -5.04 15.21 8.05
C ASN A 194 -3.90 14.53 7.26
N ALA A 195 -4.15 13.37 6.65
CA ALA A 195 -3.19 12.73 5.77
C ALA A 195 -2.94 13.54 4.50
N ALA A 196 -3.97 14.12 3.89
CA ALA A 196 -3.80 15.03 2.75
C ALA A 196 -2.94 16.24 3.13
N LEU A 197 -3.21 16.85 4.29
CA LEU A 197 -2.40 17.93 4.82
C LEU A 197 -0.94 17.50 5.06
N GLY A 198 -0.72 16.34 5.69
CA GLY A 198 0.62 15.78 5.91
C GLY A 198 1.37 15.55 4.60
N ILE A 199 0.72 15.00 3.58
CA ILE A 199 1.31 14.82 2.25
C ILE A 199 1.69 16.18 1.63
N ARG A 200 0.79 17.19 1.70
CA ARG A 200 1.09 18.53 1.20
C ARG A 200 2.30 19.16 1.88
N THR A 201 2.35 19.06 3.20
CA THR A 201 3.42 19.66 4.01
C THR A 201 4.77 18.95 3.82
N TYR A 202 4.79 17.62 3.79
CA TYR A 202 6.04 16.85 3.88
C TYR A 202 6.51 16.22 2.57
N ILE A 203 5.61 15.98 1.61
CA ILE A 203 5.94 15.29 0.35
C ILE A 203 6.07 16.26 -0.81
N MET A 204 5.14 17.21 -1.00
CA MET A 204 5.12 18.04 -2.21
C MET A 204 6.45 18.74 -2.49
N GLY A 205 7.11 19.28 -1.47
CA GLY A 205 8.42 19.93 -1.62
C GLY A 205 9.60 18.98 -1.88
N LYS A 206 9.41 17.67 -1.69
CA LYS A 206 10.42 16.63 -1.94
C LYS A 206 10.27 15.94 -3.29
N VAL A 207 9.13 16.12 -3.97
CA VAL A 207 8.90 15.49 -5.28
C VAL A 207 9.81 16.14 -6.33
N PRO A 208 10.68 15.36 -7.02
CA PRO A 208 11.47 15.89 -8.11
C PRO A 208 10.57 16.42 -9.25
N PRO A 209 10.93 17.53 -9.93
CA PRO A 209 10.12 18.09 -11.03
C PRO A 209 9.85 17.12 -12.20
N THR A 210 10.68 16.10 -12.36
CA THR A 210 10.54 15.04 -13.38
C THR A 210 9.46 14.01 -13.03
N VAL A 211 8.99 13.99 -11.78
CA VAL A 211 8.00 13.02 -11.30
C VAL A 211 6.61 13.63 -11.41
N LYS A 212 5.73 12.98 -12.18
CA LYS A 212 4.31 13.30 -12.21
C LYS A 212 3.66 12.86 -10.90
N PHE A 213 3.40 13.82 -10.02
CA PHE A 213 2.72 13.61 -8.74
C PHE A 213 1.21 13.89 -8.84
N ASN A 214 0.40 12.95 -8.38
CA ASN A 214 -1.05 13.09 -8.33
C ASN A 214 -1.57 12.76 -6.91
N LEU A 215 -2.15 13.75 -6.25
CA LEU A 215 -2.82 13.59 -4.96
C LEU A 215 -4.33 13.64 -5.17
N ILE A 216 -5.03 12.55 -4.82
CA ILE A 216 -6.49 12.53 -4.79
C ILE A 216 -6.94 12.79 -3.36
N GLU A 217 -7.54 13.96 -3.16
CA GLU A 217 -7.97 14.44 -1.86
C GLU A 217 -9.43 14.07 -1.54
N PRO A 218 -9.79 14.06 -0.24
CA PRO A 218 -11.18 14.03 0.18
C PRO A 218 -11.99 15.22 -0.36
N CYS A 219 -13.32 15.10 -0.38
CA CYS A 219 -14.20 16.17 -0.87
C CYS A 219 -14.03 17.47 -0.06
N SER A 220 -13.76 18.58 -0.75
CA SER A 220 -13.58 19.92 -0.17
C SER A 220 -14.83 20.49 0.54
N ARG A 221 -16.00 19.86 0.36
CA ARG A 221 -17.24 20.24 1.03
C ARG A 221 -17.30 19.82 2.50
N TYR A 222 -16.39 18.96 2.95
CA TYR A 222 -16.28 18.63 4.36
C TYR A 222 -15.53 19.75 5.09
N ARG A 223 -16.25 20.54 5.89
CA ARG A 223 -15.64 21.44 6.87
C ARG A 223 -15.45 20.67 8.16
N ALA A 224 -14.21 20.57 8.65
CA ALA A 224 -13.97 20.12 10.01
C ALA A 224 -14.76 21.04 10.97
N PRO A 225 -15.44 20.50 11.99
CA PRO A 225 -15.99 21.35 13.04
C PRO A 225 -14.82 22.04 13.73
N VAL A 226 -14.80 23.38 13.65
CA VAL A 226 -13.91 24.22 14.44
C VAL A 226 -14.39 24.08 15.88
N GLN A 227 -13.51 23.59 16.77
CA GLN A 227 -13.72 23.65 18.22
C GLN A 227 -13.50 25.07 18.72
#